data_AF-A0A8T7FN69-F1
#
_entry.id   AF-A0A8T7FN69-F1
#
_cell.length_a   1.000
_cell.length_b   1.000
_cell.length_c   1.000
_cell.angle_alpha   90.00
_cell.angle_beta   90.00
_cell.angle_gamma   90.00
#
_symmetry.space_group_name_H-M   'P 1'
#
loop_
_entity.id
_entity.type
_entity.pdbx_description
1 polymer ?
#
loop_
_entity_poly.entity_id
_entity_poly.type
_entity_poly.pdbx_seq_one_letter_code
_entity_poly.pdbx_strand_id
1 'polypeptide(L)' 'MSEKDKHETESASKWQAVFDNIWLLFLLSLLISGIIYNAWGLYDLLNVPPAP' A
#
# COMPACT_ATOMS: atom_id res chain seq x y z
N MET A 1 18.18 28.69 -6.50
CA MET A 1 17.45 27.46 -6.20
C MET A 1 16.13 27.52 -6.94
N SER A 2 15.91 26.63 -7.91
CA SER A 2 14.70 26.63 -8.73
C SER A 2 13.49 26.23 -7.88
N GLU A 3 12.30 26.75 -8.16
CA GLU A 3 11.07 26.37 -7.42
C GLU A 3 10.79 24.86 -7.49
N LYS A 4 11.25 24.22 -8.58
CA LYS A 4 11.21 22.76 -8.76
C LYS A 4 12.01 22.02 -7.68
N ASP A 5 13.21 22.51 -7.35
CA ASP A 5 14.09 21.87 -6.36
C ASP A 5 13.52 21.95 -4.95
N LYS A 6 12.82 23.06 -4.63
CA LYS A 6 12.13 23.24 -3.33
C LYS A 6 10.94 22.30 -3.17
N HIS A 7 10.17 22.09 -4.24
CA HIS A 7 8.99 21.24 -4.19
C HIS A 7 9.36 19.75 -4.10
N GLU A 8 10.47 19.34 -4.72
CA GLU A 8 11.03 18.00 -4.60
C GLU A 8 11.57 17.73 -3.18
N THR A 9 12.26 18.68 -2.57
CA THR A 9 12.73 18.54 -1.18
C THR A 9 11.60 18.49 -0.16
N GLU A 10 10.56 19.31 -0.35
CA GLU A 10 9.39 19.31 0.55
C GLU A 10 8.58 18.01 0.43
N SER A 11 8.43 17.48 -0.79
CA SER A 11 7.77 16.19 -1.03
C SER A 11 8.57 15.03 -0.44
N ALA A 12 9.90 15.02 -0.64
CA ALA A 12 10.78 14.01 -0.08
C ALA A 12 10.69 13.95 1.46
N SER A 13 10.63 15.12 2.13
CA SER A 13 10.47 15.22 3.58
C SER A 13 9.17 14.57 4.09
N LYS A 14 8.06 14.71 3.34
CA LYS A 14 6.77 14.11 3.70
C LYS A 14 6.81 12.58 3.63
N TRP A 15 7.42 12.01 2.59
CA TRP A 15 7.59 10.57 2.48
C TRP A 15 8.55 10.03 3.55
N GLN A 16 9.60 10.77 3.87
CA GLN A 16 10.57 10.39 4.89
C GLN A 16 9.90 10.21 6.26
N ALA A 17 9.03 11.14 6.67
CA ALA A 17 8.27 11.01 7.91
C ALA A 17 7.32 9.80 7.95
N VAL A 18 6.78 9.39 6.79
CA VAL A 18 5.93 8.20 6.66
C VAL A 18 6.75 6.92 6.80
N PHE A 19 7.92 6.85 6.16
CA PHE A 19 8.81 5.69 6.20
C PHE A 19 9.60 5.56 7.52
N ASP A 20 9.83 6.66 8.24
CA ASP A 20 10.45 6.63 9.57
C ASP A 20 9.54 6.01 10.63
N ASN A 21 8.23 5.88 10.37
CA ASN A 21 7.27 5.29 11.30
C ASN A 21 7.03 3.80 10.99
N ILE A 22 7.79 2.92 11.67
CA ILE A 22 7.70 1.47 11.50
C ILE A 22 6.30 0.89 11.77
N TRP A 23 5.54 1.47 12.70
CA TRP A 23 4.18 1.03 13.00
C TRP A 23 3.23 1.32 11.84
N LEU A 24 3.42 2.46 11.17
CA LEU A 24 2.63 2.85 10.01
C LEU A 24 2.94 1.93 8.82
N LEU A 25 4.21 1.61 8.61
CA LEU A 25 4.63 0.62 7.60
C LEU A 25 4.10 -0.79 7.91
N PHE A 26 4.10 -1.19 9.18
CA PHE A 26 3.52 -2.47 9.60
C PHE A 26 2.01 -2.51 9.35
N LEU A 27 1.28 -1.46 9.69
CA LEU A 27 -0.16 -1.40 9.44
C LEU A 27 -0.46 -1.37 7.94
N LEU A 28 0.36 -0.66 7.16
CA LEU A 28 0.27 -0.66 5.70
C LEU A 28 0.53 -2.05 5.11
N SER A 29 1.51 -2.80 5.63
CA SER A 29 1.79 -4.16 5.16
C SER A 29 0.68 -5.14 5.49
N LEU A 30 0.07 -5.02 6.68
CA LEU A 30 -1.12 -5.79 7.04
C LEU A 30 -2.30 -5.46 6.12
N LEU A 31 -2.51 -4.17 5.83
CA LEU A 31 -3.57 -3.71 4.92
C LEU A 31 -3.38 -4.30 3.52
N ILE A 32 -2.18 -4.17 2.95
CA ILE A 32 -1.85 -4.71 1.63
C ILE A 32 -2.05 -6.23 1.60
N SER A 33 -1.55 -6.94 2.61
CA SER A 33 -1.71 -8.40 2.70
C SER A 33 -3.20 -8.78 2.79
N GLY A 34 -3.97 -8.09 3.63
CA GLY A 34 -5.41 -8.28 3.74
C GLY A 34 -6.11 -8.11 2.39
N ILE A 35 -5.81 -7.03 1.66
CA ILE A 35 -6.38 -6.78 0.33
C ILE A 35 -6.03 -7.90 -0.64
N ILE A 36 -4.76 -8.32 -0.70
CA ILE A 36 -4.31 -9.36 -1.63
C ILE A 36 -5.02 -10.68 -1.35
N TYR A 37 -5.06 -11.13 -0.09
CA TYR A 37 -5.70 -12.40 0.27
C TYR A 37 -7.22 -12.37 0.06
N ASN A 38 -7.86 -11.23 0.33
CA ASN A 38 -9.30 -11.08 0.07
C ASN A 38 -9.60 -11.05 -1.43
N ALA A 39 -8.79 -10.35 -2.23
CA ALA A 39 -8.94 -10.32 -3.68
C ALA A 39 -8.70 -11.71 -4.30
N TRP A 40 -7.68 -12.43 -3.84
CA TRP A 40 -7.41 -13.80 -4.27
C TRP A 40 -8.55 -14.74 -3.89
N GLY A 41 -9.03 -14.69 -2.64
CA GLY A 41 -10.15 -15.51 -2.20
C GLY A 41 -11.45 -15.20 -2.95
N LEU A 42 -11.70 -13.94 -3.28
CA LEU A 42 -12.85 -13.54 -4.10
C LEU A 42 -12.70 -14.04 -5.55
N TYR A 43 -11.50 -13.93 -6.12
CA TYR A 43 -11.21 -14.46 -7.45
C TYR A 43 -11.42 -15.98 -7.49
N ASP A 44 -10.95 -16.68 -6.47
CA ASP A 44 -11.13 -18.13 -6.35
C ASP A 44 -12.63 -18.46 -6.28
N LEU A 45 -13.39 -17.79 -5.41
CA LEU A 45 -14.83 -17.99 -5.24
C LEU A 45 -15.64 -17.76 -6.53
N LEU A 46 -15.24 -16.81 -7.36
CA LEU A 46 -15.89 -16.53 -8.64
C LEU A 46 -15.53 -17.55 -9.73
N ASN A 47 -14.41 -18.24 -9.60
CA ASN A 47 -13.92 -19.24 -10.56
C ASN A 47 -14.14 -20.68 -10.11
N VAL A 48 -14.55 -20.91 -8.85
CA VAL A 48 -14.96 -22.24 -8.40
C VAL A 48 -16.20 -22.66 -9.19
N PRO A 49 -16.14 -23.76 -9.96
CA PRO A 49 -17.33 -24.26 -10.63
C PRO A 49 -18.38 -24.63 -9.57
N PRO A 50 -19.66 -24.33 -9.81
CA PRO A 50 -20.73 -24.69 -8.88
C PRO A 50 -20.64 -26.20 -8.61
N ALA A 51 -20.71 -26.57 -7.34
CA ALA A 51 -20.72 -27.97 -6.92
C ALA A 51 -21.84 -28.73 -7.66
N PRO A 52 -21.64 -30.02 -7.98
CA PRO A 52 -22.60 -30.83 -8.73
C PRO A 52 -23.98 -30.93 -8.05
#